data_AF-I0UVC3-F1
#
_entry.id   AF-I0UVC3-F1
#
_cell.length_a   1.000
_cell.length_b   1.000
_cell.length_c   1.000
_cell.angle_alpha   90.00
_cell.angle_beta   90.00
_cell.angle_gamma   90.00
#
_symmetry.space_group_name_H-M   'P 1'
#
loop_
_entity.id
_entity.type
_entity.pdbx_description
1 polymer ?
#
loop_
_entity_poly.entity_id
_entity_poly.type
_entity_poly.pdbx_seq_one_letter_code
_entity_poly.pdbx_strand_id
1 'polypeptide(L)' 'MVVLAPHQGGRQEQDAALIELLDTLNIEKVYVLGASAGGTPAMRFALDDPERTTGIILLSSAPVWDKKPQKLPGVWDLPL' A
#
# COMPACT_ATOMS: atom_id res chain seq x y z
N MET A 1 25.74 22.98 4.24
CA MET A 1 25.60 21.55 3.90
C MET A 1 24.35 21.06 4.60
N VAL A 2 23.25 20.89 3.88
CA VAL A 2 22.03 20.30 4.46
C VAL A 2 22.24 18.80 4.47
N VAL A 3 22.50 18.22 5.64
CA VAL A 3 22.43 16.77 5.80
C VAL A 3 20.94 16.45 5.87
N LEU A 4 20.37 16.00 4.74
CA LEU A 4 19.02 15.45 4.75
C LEU A 4 19.04 14.23 5.66
N ALA A 5 18.09 14.17 6.60
CA ALA A 5 17.92 13.00 7.44
C ALA A 5 17.75 11.76 6.53
N PRO A 6 18.33 10.60 6.90
CA PRO A 6 18.18 9.40 6.09
C PRO A 6 16.69 9.05 5.95
N HIS A 7 16.26 8.75 4.73
CA HIS A 7 14.91 8.27 4.45
C HIS A 7 14.60 7.07 5.35
N GLN A 8 13.52 7.16 6.11
CA GLN A 8 13.12 6.13 7.07
C GLN A 8 12.17 5.09 6.43
N GLY A 9 11.82 5.28 5.15
CA GLY A 9 10.84 4.46 4.46
C GLY A 9 9.44 4.64 5.05
N GLY A 10 9.16 5.82 5.61
CA GLY A 10 7.85 6.14 6.17
C GLY A 10 6.76 6.16 5.09
N ARG A 11 5.50 6.07 5.51
CA ARG A 11 4.34 6.05 4.61
C ARG A 11 4.39 7.13 3.52
N GLN A 12 4.63 8.39 3.90
CA GLN A 12 4.71 9.52 2.97
C GLN A 12 5.92 9.46 2.05
N GLU A 13 7.05 8.94 2.52
CA GLU A 13 8.25 8.80 1.69
C GLU A 13 8.08 7.70 0.64
N GLN A 14 7.41 6.60 0.98
CA GLN A 14 7.08 5.55 0.03
C GLN A 14 6.13 6.06 -1.06
N ASP A 15 5.14 6.86 -0.66
CA ASP A 15 4.15 7.47 -1.56
C ASP A 15 4.81 8.44 -2.56
N ALA A 16 5.61 9.37 -2.03
CA ALA A 16 6.36 10.33 -2.83
C ALA A 16 7.31 9.64 -3.82
N ALA A 17 7.98 8.57 -3.40
CA ALA A 17 8.86 7.80 -4.29
C ALA A 17 8.09 7.10 -5.43
N LEU A 18 6.87 6.63 -5.17
CA LEU A 18 6.02 6.05 -6.22
C LEU A 18 5.54 7.14 -7.19
N ILE A 19 5.15 8.32 -6.71
CA ILE A 19 4.79 9.46 -7.56
C ILE A 19 5.96 9.89 -8.44
N GLU A 20 7.15 10.07 -7.85
CA GLU A 20 8.36 10.44 -8.59
C GLU A 20 8.70 9.41 -9.68
N LEU A 21 8.52 8.12 -9.38
CA LEU A 21 8.69 7.06 -10.38
C LEU A 21 7.69 7.19 -11.53
N LEU A 22 6.40 7.41 -11.24
CA LEU A 22 5.38 7.57 -12.28
C LEU A 22 5.65 8.80 -13.14
N ASP A 23 6.04 9.91 -12.53
CA ASP A 23 6.38 11.16 -13.23
C ASP A 23 7.61 10.95 -14.13
N THR A 24 8.65 10.29 -13.63
CA THR A 24 9.86 9.95 -14.40
C THR A 24 9.55 9.07 -15.62
N LEU A 25 8.59 8.15 -15.47
CA LEU A 25 8.14 7.27 -16.56
C LEU A 25 7.05 7.91 -17.44
N ASN A 26 6.62 9.14 -17.12
CA ASN A 26 5.53 9.85 -17.77
C ASN A 26 4.22 9.03 -17.80
N ILE A 27 3.88 8.41 -16.67
CA ILE A 27 2.66 7.62 -16.46
C ILE A 27 1.68 8.45 -15.62
N GLU A 28 0.51 8.74 -16.19
CA GLU A 28 -0.51 9.55 -15.51
C GLU A 28 -1.25 8.78 -14.41
N LYS A 29 -1.71 7.55 -14.71
CA LYS A 29 -2.45 6.70 -13.77
C LYS A 29 -2.06 5.24 -13.87
N VAL A 30 -2.18 4.52 -12.76
CA VAL A 30 -1.84 3.09 -12.68
C VAL A 30 -2.93 2.26 -12.01
N TYR A 31 -2.97 0.96 -12.34
CA TYR A 31 -3.49 -0.03 -11.41
C TYR A 31 -2.36 -0.44 -10.46
N VAL A 32 -2.61 -0.38 -9.15
CA VAL A 32 -1.59 -0.71 -8.15
C VAL A 32 -1.84 -2.12 -7.62
N LEU A 33 -0.85 -3.00 -7.74
CA LEU A 33 -0.88 -4.33 -7.14
C LEU A 33 -0.08 -4.33 -5.83
N GLY A 34 -0.76 -4.62 -4.72
CA GLY A 34 -0.14 -4.88 -3.44
C GLY A 34 -0.14 -6.37 -3.14
N ALA A 35 1.03 -6.97 -2.87
CA ALA A 35 1.18 -8.38 -2.53
C ALA A 35 1.70 -8.57 -1.11
N SER A 36 1.05 -9.41 -0.30
CA SER A 36 1.46 -9.67 1.09
C SER A 36 1.60 -8.35 1.88
N ALA A 37 2.77 -8.08 2.46
CA ALA A 37 3.11 -6.84 3.16
C ALA A 37 2.98 -5.58 2.28
N GLY A 38 3.13 -5.72 0.95
CA GLY A 38 2.95 -4.64 -0.03
C GLY A 38 1.49 -4.18 -0.16
N GLY A 39 0.53 -4.89 0.43
CA GLY A 39 -0.86 -4.46 0.46
C GLY A 39 -1.05 -3.13 1.19
N THR A 40 -0.38 -2.93 2.32
CA THR A 40 -0.49 -1.70 3.12
C THR A 40 -0.07 -0.44 2.36
N PRO A 41 1.13 -0.38 1.73
CA PRO A 41 1.49 0.77 0.92
C PRO A 41 0.63 0.92 -0.34
N ALA A 42 0.24 -0.18 -1.01
CA ALA A 42 -0.66 -0.10 -2.17
C ALA A 42 -2.02 0.50 -1.83
N MET A 43 -2.63 0.06 -0.71
CA MET A 43 -3.87 0.64 -0.19
C MET A 43 -3.67 2.10 0.16
N ARG A 44 -2.49 2.48 0.66
CA ARG A 44 -2.28 3.88 1.01
C ARG A 44 -2.14 4.78 -0.19
N PHE A 45 -1.30 4.41 -1.14
CA PHE A 45 -1.10 5.16 -2.37
C PHE A 45 -2.43 5.41 -3.07
N ALA A 46 -3.30 4.40 -3.14
CA ALA A 46 -4.64 4.55 -3.69
C ALA A 46 -5.55 5.55 -2.94
N LEU A 47 -5.35 5.72 -1.63
CA LEU A 47 -6.11 6.65 -0.78
C LEU A 47 -5.53 8.06 -0.77
N ASP A 48 -4.21 8.19 -0.85
CA ASP A 48 -3.50 9.47 -0.85
C ASP A 48 -3.49 10.13 -2.23
N ASP A 49 -3.30 9.33 -3.29
CA ASP A 49 -3.22 9.77 -4.67
C ASP A 49 -4.30 9.12 -5.57
N PRO A 50 -5.60 9.34 -5.29
CA PRO A 50 -6.68 8.79 -6.12
C PRO A 50 -6.61 9.33 -7.56
N GLU A 51 -6.05 10.53 -7.75
CA GLU A 51 -5.84 11.15 -9.07
C GLU A 51 -4.81 10.38 -9.92
N ARG A 52 -3.97 9.56 -9.29
CA ARG A 52 -2.91 8.76 -9.92
C ARG A 52 -3.24 7.26 -9.92
N THR A 53 -4.40 6.88 -9.39
CA THR A 53 -4.80 5.49 -9.21
C THR A 53 -6.09 5.18 -9.96
N THR A 54 -6.02 4.29 -10.95
CA THR A 54 -7.20 3.77 -11.66
C THR A 54 -7.90 2.69 -10.84
N GLY A 55 -7.16 1.91 -10.07
CA GLY A 55 -7.71 0.87 -9.22
C GLY A 55 -6.63 0.10 -8.46
N ILE A 56 -7.06 -0.77 -7.53
CA ILE A 56 -6.16 -1.56 -6.68
C ILE A 56 -6.43 -3.05 -6.82
N ILE A 57 -5.36 -3.84 -6.82
CA ILE A 57 -5.38 -5.30 -6.78
C ILE A 57 -4.63 -5.76 -5.54
N LEU A 58 -5.31 -6.47 -4.64
CA LEU A 58 -4.71 -7.00 -3.42
C LEU A 58 -4.52 -8.50 -3.54
N LEU A 59 -3.25 -8.94 -3.55
CA LEU A 59 -2.87 -10.33 -3.71
C LEU A 59 -2.31 -10.88 -2.39
N SER A 60 -3.08 -11.75 -1.74
CA SER A 60 -2.67 -12.35 -0.46
C SER A 60 -2.27 -11.31 0.59
N SER A 61 -2.87 -10.12 0.55
CA SER A 61 -2.64 -9.03 1.48
C SER A 61 -3.63 -9.07 2.63
N ALA A 62 -3.15 -8.79 3.84
CA ALA A 62 -4.01 -8.73 5.00
C ALA A 62 -4.80 -7.40 5.02
N PRO A 63 -6.10 -7.43 5.36
CA PRO A 63 -6.85 -6.20 5.61
C PRO A 63 -6.26 -5.48 6.83
N VAL A 64 -6.30 -4.16 6.82
CA VAL A 64 -5.95 -3.34 7.97
C VAL A 64 -7.12 -3.39 8.94
N TRP A 65 -6.92 -4.01 10.10
CA TRP A 65 -7.94 -4.05 11.14
C TRP A 65 -7.77 -2.86 12.08
N ASP A 66 -8.85 -2.12 12.29
CA ASP A 66 -8.97 -1.06 13.29
C ASP A 66 -8.82 -1.60 14.72
N LYS A 67 -9.23 -2.86 14.94
CA LYS A 67 -8.95 -3.63 16.16
C LYS A 67 -8.57 -5.05 15.79
N LYS A 68 -7.59 -5.63 16.50
CA LYS A 68 -7.23 -7.04 16.32
C LYS A 68 -8.50 -7.90 16.49
N PRO A 69 -8.89 -8.68 15.48
CA PRO A 69 -10.10 -9.49 15.58
C PRO A 69 -9.88 -10.57 16.67
N GLN A 70 -10.87 -10.75 17.54
CA GLN A 70 -10.80 -11.78 18.59
C GLN A 70 -10.84 -13.21 18.02
N LYS A 71 -11.43 -13.38 16.83
CA LYS A 71 -11.40 -14.60 16.01
C LYS A 71 -11.16 -14.22 14.56
N LEU A 72 -10.29 -14.97 13.87
CA LEU A 72 -10.12 -14.82 12.43
C LEU A 72 -11.38 -15.38 11.73
N PRO A 73 -12.11 -14.59 10.93
CA PRO A 73 -13.28 -15.10 10.22
C PRO A 73 -12.86 -16.12 9.16
N GLY A 74 -13.46 -17.31 9.18
CA GLY A 74 -13.53 -18.21 8.03
C GLY A 74 -12.38 -19.21 7.80
N VAL A 75 -11.38 -19.33 8.69
CA VAL A 75 -10.28 -20.30 8.48
C VAL A 75 -10.28 -21.45 9.50
N TRP A 76 -11.01 -21.33 10.62
CA TRP A 76 -10.93 -22.28 11.74
C TRP A 76 -12.27 -22.84 12.21
N ASP A 77 -13.37 -22.58 11.50
CA ASP A 77 -14.70 -23.15 11.80
C ASP A 77 -14.95 -24.49 11.10
N LEU A 78 -13.94 -25.07 10.44
CA LEU A 78 -14.03 -26.41 9.89
C LEU A 78 -13.75 -27.45 10.99
N PRO A 79 -14.64 -28.42 11.24
CA PRO A 79 -14.32 -29.51 12.16
C PRO A 79 -13.13 -30.29 11.59
N LEU A 80 -12.08 -30.45 12.41
CA LEU A 80 -11.04 -31.46 12.19
C LEU A 80 -11.62 -32.86 12.39
#